data_AF-A0A918SLC7-F1
#
_entry.id   AF-A0A918SLC7-F1
#
_cell.length_a   1.000
_cell.length_b   1.000
_cell.length_c   1.000
_cell.angle_alpha   90.00
_cell.angle_beta   90.00
_cell.angle_gamma   90.00
#
_symmetry.space_group_name_H-M   'P 1'
#
loop_
_entity.id
_entity.type
_entity.pdbx_description
1 polymer ?
#
loop_
_entity_poly.entity_id
_entity_poly.type
_entity_poly.pdbx_seq_one_letter_code
_entity_poly.pdbx_strand_id
1 'polypeptide(L)'
;MLYPFENGEPTDLSLAEIKNVEEILERAVKENNELQKEALKNRNAENPENKWTETGFELETENYYRQYVPIINGKGEKEVWVNLSCREFHTKNWRSELLPPVADGGNCYFNLKINLTQKSYRDLRINSHA
;
A
#
# COMPACT_ATOMS: atom_id res chain seq x y z
N MET A 1 -7.42 8.67 -17.74
CA MET A 1 -7.09 7.37 -17.11
C MET A 1 -5.90 7.65 -16.18
N LEU A 2 -6.09 7.63 -14.86
CA LEU A 2 -5.01 7.83 -13.89
C LEU A 2 -4.15 6.57 -13.85
N TYR A 3 -3.18 6.47 -14.76
CA TYR A 3 -2.11 5.50 -14.58
C TYR A 3 -1.24 5.96 -13.39
N PRO A 4 -0.88 5.09 -12.45
CA PRO A 4 -0.08 5.45 -11.27
C PRO A 4 1.32 5.97 -11.61
N PHE A 5 1.77 5.76 -12.85
CA PHE A 5 3.07 6.17 -13.36
C PHE A 5 2.90 6.98 -14.65
N GLU A 6 3.54 8.14 -14.72
CA GLU A 6 3.73 8.87 -15.96
C GLU A 6 4.87 8.22 -16.76
N ASN A 7 4.62 7.83 -18.01
CA ASN A 7 5.61 7.27 -18.93
C ASN A 7 6.29 5.96 -18.47
N GLY A 8 5.54 5.07 -17.81
CA GLY A 8 6.02 3.74 -17.44
C GLY A 8 5.76 2.68 -18.51
N GLU A 9 6.76 1.86 -18.82
CA GLU A 9 6.60 0.69 -19.69
C GLU A 9 6.29 -0.56 -18.85
N PRO A 10 5.23 -1.33 -19.14
CA PRO A 10 4.94 -2.58 -18.44
C PRO A 10 6.11 -3.57 -18.49
N THR A 11 6.34 -4.30 -17.41
CA THR A 11 7.37 -5.35 -17.34
C THR A 11 6.90 -6.54 -16.52
N ASP A 12 7.71 -7.59 -16.41
CA ASP A 12 7.43 -8.75 -15.57
C ASP A 12 8.26 -8.72 -14.29
N LEU A 13 7.79 -9.49 -13.29
CA LEU A 13 8.51 -9.77 -12.06
C LEU A 13 8.93 -11.23 -12.02
N SER A 14 10.21 -11.46 -11.73
CA SER A 14 10.72 -12.77 -11.32
C SER A 14 10.31 -13.08 -9.88
N LEU A 15 10.39 -14.36 -9.49
CA LEU A 15 10.13 -14.80 -8.11
C LEU A 15 11.03 -14.10 -7.08
N ALA A 16 12.30 -13.85 -7.44
CA ALA A 16 13.23 -13.14 -6.57
C ALA A 16 12.81 -11.66 -6.39
N GLU A 17 12.32 -11.03 -7.46
CA GLU A 17 11.81 -9.66 -7.37
C GLU A 17 10.52 -9.59 -6.55
N ILE A 18 9.61 -10.56 -6.67
CA ILE A 18 8.41 -10.66 -5.81
C ILE A 18 8.83 -10.75 -4.34
N LYS A 19 9.84 -11.58 -4.00
CA LYS A 19 10.36 -11.65 -2.62
C LYS A 19 10.87 -10.29 -2.13
N ASN A 20 11.61 -9.56 -2.97
CA ASN A 20 12.11 -8.24 -2.62
C ASN A 20 10.97 -7.21 -2.45
N VAL A 21 9.90 -7.32 -3.25
CA VAL A 21 8.70 -6.49 -3.07
C VAL A 21 8.08 -6.76 -1.70
N GLU A 22 7.89 -8.03 -1.32
CA GLU A 22 7.29 -8.37 -0.02
C GLU A 22 8.16 -7.92 1.17
N GLU A 23 9.49 -8.07 1.09
CA GLU A 23 10.40 -7.57 2.14
C GLU A 23 10.28 -6.04 2.34
N ILE A 24 10.15 -5.29 1.25
CA ILE A 24 9.96 -3.82 1.31
C ILE A 24 8.56 -3.46 1.82
N LEU A 25 7.54 -4.21 1.41
CA LEU A 25 6.16 -4.05 1.89
C LEU A 25 6.05 -4.29 3.39
N GLU A 26 6.66 -5.36 3.92
CA GLU A 26 6.68 -5.66 5.36
C GLU A 26 7.32 -4.51 6.15
N ARG A 27 8.43 -3.95 5.64
CA ARG A 27 9.05 -2.77 6.25
C ARG A 27 8.10 -1.56 6.24
N ALA A 28 7.44 -1.27 5.11
CA ALA A 28 6.50 -0.15 5.01
C ALA A 28 5.32 -0.28 5.98
N VAL A 29 4.78 -1.50 6.12
CA VAL A 29 3.69 -1.81 7.08
C VAL A 29 4.16 -1.61 8.51
N LYS A 30 5.34 -2.13 8.86
CA LYS A 30 5.91 -1.95 10.20
C LYS A 30 6.11 -0.47 10.53
N GLU A 31 6.72 0.29 9.63
CA GLU A 31 6.98 1.72 9.81
C GLU A 31 5.68 2.52 9.99
N ASN A 32 4.65 2.26 9.17
CA ASN A 32 3.34 2.88 9.35
C ASN A 32 2.73 2.53 10.72
N ASN A 33 2.72 1.25 11.09
CA ASN A 33 2.03 0.82 12.31
C ASN A 33 2.68 1.39 13.57
N GLU A 34 4.01 1.53 13.60
CA GLU A 34 4.68 2.22 14.70
C GLU A 34 4.30 3.71 14.77
N LEU A 35 4.21 4.41 13.63
CA LEU A 35 3.73 5.80 13.58
C LEU A 35 2.27 5.93 14.05
N GLN A 36 1.39 5.01 13.65
CA GLN A 36 -0.02 5.03 14.07
C GLN A 36 -0.17 4.81 15.58
N LYS A 37 0.61 3.88 16.16
CA LYS A 37 0.63 3.66 17.61
C LYS A 37 1.15 4.88 18.38
N GLU A 38 2.17 5.56 17.86
CA GLU A 38 2.67 6.80 18.44
C GLU A 38 1.62 7.92 18.38
N ALA A 39 0.97 8.10 17.23
CA ALA A 39 -0.11 9.07 17.07
C ALA A 39 -1.28 8.81 18.03
N LEU A 40 -1.68 7.55 18.23
CA LEU A 40 -2.72 7.17 19.18
C LEU A 40 -2.32 7.51 20.62
N LYS A 41 -1.07 7.25 21.02
CA LYS A 41 -0.56 7.60 22.34
C LYS A 41 -0.63 9.12 22.57
N ASN A 42 -0.14 9.91 21.61
CA ASN A 42 -0.12 11.37 21.69
C ASN A 42 -1.55 11.92 21.77
N ARG A 43 -2.45 11.47 20.89
CA ARG A 43 -3.88 11.84 20.91
C ARG A 43 -4.54 11.54 22.26
N ASN A 44 -4.30 10.34 22.82
CA ASN A 44 -4.89 9.93 24.10
C ASN A 44 -4.28 10.66 25.30
N ALA A 45 -3.04 11.14 25.20
CA ALA A 45 -2.44 12.02 26.20
C ALA A 45 -3.08 13.42 26.17
N GLU A 46 -3.39 13.93 24.97
CA GLU A 46 -4.10 15.20 24.77
C GLU A 46 -5.59 15.13 25.15
N ASN A 47 -6.21 13.95 25.06
CA ASN A 47 -7.64 13.73 25.29
C ASN A 47 -7.91 12.59 26.31
N PRO A 48 -7.52 12.77 27.59
CA PRO A 48 -7.57 11.69 28.59
C PRO A 48 -8.98 11.19 28.91
N GLU A 49 -10.01 12.03 28.73
CA GLU A 49 -11.43 11.70 28.98
C GLU A 49 -12.08 10.95 27.80
N ASN A 50 -11.45 10.95 26.61
CA ASN A 50 -11.98 10.31 25.39
C ASN A 50 -10.88 9.54 24.64
N LYS A 51 -10.34 8.53 25.33
CA LYS A 51 -9.29 7.67 24.78
C LYS A 51 -9.84 6.76 23.70
N TRP A 52 -9.13 6.69 22.59
CA TRP A 52 -9.35 5.68 21.57
C TRP A 52 -8.56 4.42 21.91
N THR A 53 -9.12 3.27 21.53
CA THR A 53 -8.50 1.95 21.73
C THR A 53 -7.78 1.43 20.50
N GLU A 54 -8.05 2.03 19.33
CA GLU A 54 -7.51 1.60 18.05
C GLU A 54 -7.19 2.80 17.16
N THR A 55 -6.30 2.57 16.19
CA THR A 55 -5.88 3.60 15.23
C THR A 55 -6.81 3.68 14.02
N GLY A 56 -7.41 2.54 13.62
CA GLY A 56 -8.14 2.40 12.34
C GLY A 56 -7.24 2.37 11.09
N PHE A 57 -5.93 2.57 11.26
CA PHE A 57 -4.96 2.77 10.19
C PHE A 57 -3.70 1.91 10.32
N GLU A 58 -3.62 1.06 11.34
CA GLU A 58 -2.65 -0.04 11.40
C GLU A 58 -2.95 -1.04 10.27
N LEU A 59 -1.95 -1.32 9.46
CA LEU A 59 -2.02 -2.14 8.27
C LEU A 59 -1.67 -3.60 8.56
N GLU A 60 -2.32 -4.49 7.83
CA GLU A 60 -2.03 -5.92 7.80
C GLU A 60 -1.89 -6.38 6.33
N THR A 61 -1.25 -7.52 6.12
CA THR A 61 -1.08 -8.11 4.79
C THR A 61 -1.56 -9.56 4.72
N GLU A 62 -1.86 -10.17 5.87
CA GLU A 62 -2.37 -11.53 5.94
C GLU A 62 -3.80 -11.59 5.41
N ASN A 63 -4.09 -12.53 4.53
CA ASN A 63 -5.40 -12.67 3.87
C ASN A 63 -5.83 -11.50 2.97
N TYR A 64 -4.91 -10.59 2.62
CA TYR A 64 -5.17 -9.55 1.63
C TYR A 64 -5.00 -10.07 0.20
N TYR A 65 -5.93 -9.67 -0.65
CA TYR A 65 -5.77 -9.75 -2.10
C TYR A 65 -4.73 -8.72 -2.52
N ARG A 66 -3.76 -9.17 -3.31
CA ARG A 66 -2.64 -8.35 -3.77
C ARG A 66 -2.65 -8.20 -5.28
N GLN A 67 -2.45 -7.00 -5.77
CA GLN A 67 -2.19 -6.71 -7.19
C GLN A 67 -0.83 -6.04 -7.31
N TYR A 68 0.05 -6.60 -8.13
CA TYR A 68 1.36 -6.03 -8.45
C TYR A 68 1.33 -5.49 -9.87
N VAL A 69 1.64 -4.20 -10.03
CA VAL A 69 1.68 -3.53 -11.33
C VAL A 69 3.12 -3.05 -11.56
N PRO A 70 3.99 -3.92 -12.10
CA PRO A 70 5.38 -3.60 -12.38
C PRO A 70 5.54 -2.77 -13.67
N ILE A 71 6.42 -1.79 -13.62
CA ILE A 71 6.83 -0.97 -14.75
C ILE A 71 8.34 -0.72 -14.74
N ILE A 72 8.88 -0.31 -15.89
CA ILE A 72 10.13 0.42 -15.98
C ILE A 72 9.80 1.91 -16.10
N ASN A 73 10.29 2.72 -15.18
CA ASN A 73 10.05 4.17 -15.20
C ASN A 73 10.98 4.88 -16.21
N GLY A 74 10.76 6.17 -16.45
CA GLY A 74 11.59 6.97 -17.38
C GLY A 74 13.09 7.08 -17.02
N LYS A 75 13.50 6.59 -15.85
CA LYS A 75 14.91 6.50 -15.43
C LYS A 75 15.51 5.10 -15.66
N GLY A 76 14.76 4.16 -16.22
CA GLY A 76 15.17 2.77 -16.38
C GLY A 76 15.11 1.94 -15.09
N GLU A 77 14.46 2.45 -14.04
CA GLU A 77 14.32 1.73 -12.77
C GLU A 77 13.03 0.91 -12.75
N LYS A 78 13.07 -0.26 -12.11
CA LYS A 78 11.88 -1.08 -11.95
C LYS A 78 11.09 -0.64 -10.72
N GLU A 79 9.89 -0.13 -10.95
CA GLU A 79 8.93 0.23 -9.91
C GLU A 79 7.73 -0.70 -9.95
N VAL A 80 7.14 -0.96 -8.79
CA VAL A 80 5.95 -1.80 -8.64
C VAL A 80 4.93 -1.01 -7.84
N TRP A 81 3.77 -0.74 -8.44
CA TRP A 81 2.62 -0.26 -7.69
C TRP A 81 1.89 -1.47 -7.11
N VAL A 82 1.81 -1.53 -5.79
CA VAL A 82 1.20 -2.64 -5.06
C VAL A 82 -0.11 -2.16 -4.47
N ASN A 83 -1.19 -2.86 -4.79
CA ASN A 83 -2.51 -2.65 -4.19
C ASN A 83 -2.83 -3.82 -3.27
N LEU A 84 -3.30 -3.53 -2.07
CA LEU A 84 -3.72 -4.51 -1.08
C LEU A 84 -5.17 -4.24 -0.69
N SER A 85 -5.98 -5.30 -0.66
CA SER A 85 -7.38 -5.26 -0.21
C SER A 85 -7.73 -6.44 0.68
N CYS A 86 -8.33 -6.17 1.84
CA CYS A 86 -8.83 -7.21 2.75
C CYS A 86 -10.11 -7.90 2.24
N ARG A 87 -10.70 -7.36 1.17
CA ARG A 87 -11.88 -7.91 0.49
C ARG A 87 -11.56 -8.21 -0.96
N GLU A 88 -12.29 -9.14 -1.55
CA GLU A 88 -12.19 -9.37 -2.98
C GLU A 88 -12.53 -8.07 -3.72
N PHE A 89 -11.74 -7.76 -4.74
CA PHE A 89 -12.01 -6.60 -5.57
C PHE A 89 -13.33 -6.80 -6.32
N HIS A 90 -14.21 -5.79 -6.29
CA HIS A 90 -15.57 -5.87 -6.84
C HIS A 90 -15.65 -6.10 -8.37
N THR A 91 -14.52 -6.20 -9.06
CA THR A 91 -14.45 -6.43 -10.51
C THR A 91 -13.97 -7.85 -10.80
N LYS A 92 -14.68 -8.59 -11.66
CA LYS A 92 -14.27 -9.95 -12.09
C LYS A 92 -12.88 -9.98 -12.75
N ASN A 93 -12.40 -8.85 -13.25
CA ASN A 93 -11.15 -8.69 -13.97
C ASN A 93 -10.05 -8.02 -13.15
N TRP A 94 -10.13 -8.02 -11.81
CA TRP A 94 -9.18 -7.30 -10.95
C TRP A 94 -7.72 -7.74 -11.14
N ARG A 95 -7.49 -8.92 -11.70
CA ARG A 95 -6.14 -9.41 -12.03
C ARG A 95 -5.56 -8.78 -13.30
N SER A 96 -6.41 -8.31 -14.21
CA SER A 96 -6.03 -7.81 -15.54
C SER A 96 -6.36 -6.33 -15.76
N GLU A 97 -7.20 -5.75 -14.91
CA GLU A 97 -7.58 -4.34 -14.96
C GLU A 97 -7.05 -3.59 -13.74
N LEU A 98 -6.56 -2.36 -13.96
CA LEU A 98 -6.16 -1.50 -12.86
C LEU A 98 -7.38 -1.19 -12.00
N LEU A 99 -7.22 -1.41 -10.70
CA LEU A 99 -8.29 -1.19 -9.76
C LEU A 99 -8.65 0.29 -9.68
N PRO A 100 -9.93 0.65 -9.78
CA PRO A 100 -10.35 2.02 -9.51
C PRO A 100 -10.05 2.33 -8.03
N PRO A 101 -9.86 3.62 -7.68
CA PRO A 101 -9.83 4.02 -6.29
C PRO A 101 -11.11 3.51 -5.61
N VAL A 102 -10.97 2.62 -4.62
CA VAL A 102 -12.11 2.28 -3.75
C VAL A 102 -12.40 3.49 -2.88
N ALA A 103 -13.67 3.74 -2.58
CA ALA A 103 -14.09 4.72 -1.58
C ALA A 103 -14.39 3.97 -0.29
N ASP A 104 -13.82 4.46 0.81
CA ASP A 104 -14.03 3.97 2.18
C ASP A 104 -13.38 2.59 2.46
N GLY A 105 -12.58 2.51 3.52
CA GLY A 105 -11.84 1.27 3.79
C GLY A 105 -10.88 1.25 4.96
N GLY A 106 -10.41 2.41 5.44
CA GLY A 106 -9.39 2.44 6.50
C GLY A 106 -8.20 1.55 6.14
N ASN A 107 -7.76 0.72 7.09
CA ASN A 107 -6.70 -0.26 6.86
C ASN A 107 -7.03 -1.39 5.86
N CYS A 108 -8.30 -1.60 5.49
CA CYS A 108 -8.70 -2.67 4.57
C CYS A 108 -8.27 -2.44 3.12
N TYR A 109 -7.94 -1.20 2.71
CA TYR A 109 -7.35 -0.96 1.40
C TYR A 109 -6.26 0.09 1.46
N PHE A 110 -5.11 -0.27 0.90
CA PHE A 110 -3.99 0.64 0.75
C PHE A 110 -3.16 0.31 -0.48
N ASN A 111 -2.41 1.30 -0.95
CA ASN A 111 -1.45 1.11 -2.02
C ASN A 111 -0.17 1.91 -1.77
N LEU A 112 0.90 1.47 -2.42
CA LEU A 112 2.22 2.08 -2.33
C LEU A 112 3.01 1.77 -3.59
N LYS A 113 4.05 2.57 -3.84
CA LYS A 113 5.00 2.31 -4.92
C LYS A 113 6.31 1.84 -4.32
N ILE A 114 6.80 0.72 -4.82
CA ILE A 114 8.07 0.12 -4.42
C ILE A 114 9.06 0.27 -5.58
N ASN A 115 10.26 0.77 -5.29
CA ASN A 115 11.35 0.84 -6.26
C ASN A 115 12.35 -0.27 -5.94
N LEU A 116 12.47 -1.25 -6.84
CA LEU A 116 13.34 -2.42 -6.64
C LEU A 116 14.82 -2.08 -6.80
N THR A 117 15.16 -1.08 -7.61
CA THR A 117 16.53 -0.60 -7.79
C THR A 117 17.04 0.11 -6.53
N GLN A 118 16.23 1.04 -6.01
CA GLN A 118 16.57 1.84 -4.83
C GLN A 118 16.27 1.12 -3.51
N LYS A 119 15.59 -0.04 -3.56
CA LYS A 119 15.12 -0.80 -2.40
C LYS A 119 14.33 0.07 -1.41
N SER A 120 13.47 0.93 -1.95
CA SER A 120 12.70 1.93 -1.21
C SER A 120 11.21 1.81 -1.55
N TYR A 121 10.38 2.45 -0.73
CA TYR A 121 8.97 2.63 -1.03
C TYR A 121 8.59 4.11 -0.90
N ARG A 122 7.50 4.49 -1.55
CA ARG A 122 6.93 5.84 -1.51
C ARG A 122 5.42 5.80 -1.73
N ASP A 123 4.79 6.95 -1.51
CA ASP A 123 3.38 7.17 -1.80
C ASP A 123 2.45 6.13 -1.13
N LEU A 124 2.77 5.71 0.10
CA LEU A 124 1.85 4.88 0.88
C LEU A 124 0.55 5.68 1.10
N ARG A 125 -0.54 5.16 0.56
CA ARG A 125 -1.88 5.75 0.63
C ARG A 125 -2.80 4.74 1.28
N ILE A 126 -3.28 5.08 2.47
CA ILE A 126 -4.33 4.36 3.18
C ILE A 126 -5.62 5.10 2.90
N ASN A 127 -6.62 4.40 2.39
CA ASN A 127 -7.84 5.06 1.98
C ASN A 127 -8.68 5.45 3.21
N SER A 128 -8.75 6.74 3.49
CA SER A 128 -9.70 7.34 4.43
C SER A 128 -10.56 8.32 3.66
N HIS A 129 -11.88 8.23 3.79
CA HIS A 129 -12.67 9.45 3.72
C HIS A 129 -12.48 10.17 5.05
N ALA A 130 -12.05 11.43 4.98
CA ALA A 130 -12.23 12.39 6.06
C ALA A 130 -13.66 12.95 6.00
#